data_AF-A0A536SC44-F1
#
_entry.id   AF-A0A536SC44-F1
#
_cell.length_a   1.000
_cell.length_b   1.000
_cell.length_c   1.000
_cell.angle_alpha   90.00
_cell.angle_beta   90.00
_cell.angle_gamma   90.00
#
_symmetry.space_group_name_H-M   'P 1'
#
loop_
_entity.id
_entity.type
_entity.pdbx_description
1 polymer ?
#
loop_
_entity_poly.entity_id
_entity_poly.type
_entity_poly.pdbx_seq_one_letter_code
_entity_poly.pdbx_strand_id
1 'polypeptide(L)'
;MSRRPRRPLRSPRPTSPQRPSRARRSLPAPTEKLHKVLARSGLGSRRDMEAAIASGRLKVNGVRAALGQRVGPSDRVVLDGRAVP
;
A
#
# COMPACT_ATOMS: atom_id res chain seq x y z
N MET A 1 -66.41 32.75 -10.85
CA MET A 1 -66.54 31.57 -9.95
C MET A 1 -65.15 30.99 -9.68
N SER A 2 -64.97 30.31 -8.54
CA SER A 2 -63.75 29.71 -7.95
C SER A 2 -62.85 30.67 -7.16
N ARG A 3 -63.00 30.76 -5.83
CA ARG A 3 -62.68 29.80 -4.72
C ARG A 3 -61.22 29.94 -4.24
N ARG A 4 -61.07 30.41 -3.00
CA ARG A 4 -59.90 30.37 -2.09
C ARG A 4 -59.26 28.94 -2.10
N PRO A 5 -57.96 28.72 -1.76
CA PRO A 5 -57.48 28.85 -0.37
C PRO A 5 -55.97 29.18 -0.18
N ARG A 6 -55.53 28.98 1.06
CA ARG A 6 -54.42 29.56 1.82
C ARG A 6 -53.10 28.78 1.67
N ARG A 7 -51.98 29.43 2.06
CA ARG A 7 -50.70 28.85 2.59
C ARG A 7 -50.90 27.46 3.26
N PRO A 8 -49.90 26.55 3.35
CA PRO A 8 -48.45 26.79 3.59
C PRO A 8 -47.58 25.84 2.72
N LEU A 9 -46.23 25.82 2.71
CA LEU A 9 -45.36 25.23 3.72
C LEU A 9 -43.92 25.49 3.29
N ARG A 10 -43.19 26.11 4.20
CA ARG A 10 -41.74 26.24 4.23
C ARG A 10 -41.17 24.83 4.36
N SER A 11 -40.55 24.31 3.30
CA SER A 11 -39.80 23.05 3.40
C SER A 11 -38.35 23.36 3.80
N PRO A 12 -37.77 22.58 4.73
CA PRO A 12 -36.50 22.91 5.36
C PRO A 12 -35.32 22.68 4.41
N ARG A 13 -34.23 23.40 4.70
CA ARG A 13 -32.93 23.22 4.07
C ARG A 13 -32.52 21.74 4.16
N PRO A 14 -31.94 21.14 3.11
CA PRO A 14 -31.30 19.84 3.25
C PRO A 14 -30.08 19.99 4.17
N THR A 15 -30.25 19.59 5.43
CA THR A 15 -29.13 19.28 6.32
C THR A 15 -28.60 17.92 5.93
N SER A 16 -27.50 17.92 5.18
CA SER A 16 -26.59 16.79 5.17
C SER A 16 -25.18 17.33 4.96
N PRO A 17 -24.42 17.58 6.04
CA PRO A 17 -22.99 17.60 5.90
C PRO A 17 -22.61 16.16 5.57
N GLN A 18 -22.41 15.85 4.29
CA GLN A 18 -21.62 14.69 3.89
C GLN A 18 -20.26 14.91 4.53
N ARG A 19 -20.09 14.40 5.76
CA ARG A 19 -18.78 14.16 6.32
C ARG A 19 -18.15 13.19 5.33
N PRO A 20 -17.08 13.57 4.62
CA PRO A 20 -16.33 12.57 3.87
C PRO A 20 -15.93 11.55 4.91
N SER A 21 -16.53 10.36 4.81
CA SER A 21 -16.22 9.22 5.64
C SER A 21 -14.72 9.12 5.61
N ARG A 22 -14.10 9.47 6.74
CA ARG A 22 -12.66 9.49 7.00
C ARG A 22 -12.08 8.32 6.24
N ALA A 23 -11.55 8.61 5.05
CA ALA A 23 -10.89 7.62 4.23
C ALA A 23 -9.93 7.00 5.21
N ARG A 24 -10.21 5.75 5.59
CA ARG A 24 -9.31 5.00 6.46
C ARG A 24 -7.99 5.21 5.74
N ARG A 25 -7.08 5.97 6.34
CA ARG A 25 -5.73 6.05 5.83
C ARG A 25 -5.32 4.60 5.84
N SER A 26 -5.40 3.96 4.68
CA SER A 26 -4.76 2.70 4.42
C SER A 26 -3.32 3.06 4.70
N LEU A 27 -2.89 2.83 5.94
CA LEU A 27 -1.50 2.94 6.32
C LEU A 27 -0.81 2.11 5.24
N PRO A 28 0.00 2.71 4.35
CA PRO A 28 0.64 1.92 3.32
C PRO A 28 1.36 0.82 4.08
N ALA A 29 1.02 -0.44 3.77
CA ALA A 29 1.68 -1.59 4.38
C ALA A 29 3.18 -1.27 4.40
N PRO A 30 3.89 -1.46 5.54
CA PRO A 30 5.26 -0.98 5.67
C PRO A 30 6.11 -1.68 4.59
N THR A 31 6.34 -0.96 3.49
CA THR A 31 7.16 -1.41 2.38
C THR A 31 8.59 -1.10 2.78
N GLU A 32 9.26 -2.12 3.29
CA GLU A 32 10.62 -2.01 3.80
C GLU A 32 11.60 -2.25 2.65
N LYS A 33 12.80 -1.64 2.71
CA LYS A 33 13.79 -1.83 1.65
C LYS A 33 14.18 -3.30 1.60
N LEU A 34 14.24 -3.87 0.41
CA LEU A 34 14.51 -5.28 0.19
C LEU A 34 15.80 -5.75 0.89
N HIS A 35 16.90 -5.00 0.77
CA HIS A 35 18.14 -5.33 1.46
C HIS A 35 18.01 -5.37 2.99
N LYS A 36 17.08 -4.60 3.57
CA LYS A 36 16.86 -4.54 5.02
C LYS A 36 16.04 -5.73 5.50
N VAL A 37 15.01 -6.10 4.75
CA VAL A 37 14.23 -7.33 5.00
C VAL A 37 15.14 -8.54 4.92
N LEU A 38 15.97 -8.64 3.89
CA LEU A 38 16.88 -9.76 3.72
C LEU A 38 17.98 -9.84 4.79
N ALA A 39 18.56 -8.69 5.17
CA ALA A 39 19.50 -8.64 6.28
C ALA A 39 18.84 -9.06 7.61
N ARG A 40 17.57 -8.72 7.81
CA ARG A 40 16.79 -9.11 9.00
C ARG A 40 16.44 -10.61 9.01
N SER A 41 16.18 -11.21 7.85
CA SER A 41 15.99 -12.67 7.70
C SER A 41 17.30 -13.47 7.83
N GLY A 42 18.45 -12.82 8.05
CA GLY A 42 19.72 -13.48 8.29
C GLY A 42 20.41 -14.04 7.04
N LEU A 43 20.01 -13.59 5.85
CA LEU A 43 20.47 -14.13 4.57
C LEU A 43 21.82 -13.58 4.10
N GLY A 44 22.32 -12.56 4.79
CA GLY A 44 23.64 -11.98 4.56
C GLY A 44 23.73 -10.55 5.09
N SER A 45 24.90 -9.94 4.92
CA SER A 45 25.07 -8.54 5.31
C SER A 45 24.31 -7.62 4.36
N ARG A 46 23.99 -6.41 4.83
CA ARG A 46 23.31 -5.38 4.03
C ARG A 46 24.00 -5.14 2.67
N ARG A 47 25.34 -5.19 2.66
CA ARG A 47 26.19 -5.06 1.46
C ARG A 47 26.06 -6.25 0.50
N ASP A 48 26.05 -7.48 1.01
CA ASP A 48 25.86 -8.68 0.19
C ASP A 48 24.51 -8.63 -0.51
N MET A 49 23.48 -8.18 0.21
CA MET A 49 22.13 -8.04 -0.35
C MET A 49 22.10 -6.95 -1.42
N GLU A 50 22.75 -5.80 -1.23
CA GLU A 50 22.87 -4.79 -2.28
C GLU A 50 23.64 -5.30 -3.51
N ALA A 51 24.74 -6.04 -3.31
CA ALA A 51 25.51 -6.64 -4.41
C ALA A 51 24.72 -7.72 -5.17
N ALA A 52 23.95 -8.55 -4.47
CA ALA A 52 23.10 -9.56 -5.07
C ALA A 52 21.94 -8.95 -5.89
N ILE A 53 21.37 -7.84 -5.41
CA ILE A 53 20.37 -7.05 -6.16
C ILE A 53 21.02 -6.44 -7.40
N ALA A 54 22.18 -5.78 -7.24
CA ALA A 54 22.91 -5.16 -8.35
C ALA A 54 23.29 -6.19 -9.43
N SER A 55 23.62 -7.41 -9.01
CA SER A 55 23.94 -8.53 -9.91
C SER A 55 22.71 -9.19 -10.54
N GLY A 56 21.49 -8.81 -10.14
CA GLY A 56 20.24 -9.43 -10.61
C GLY A 56 20.04 -10.88 -10.15
N ARG A 57 20.76 -11.31 -9.10
CA ARG A 57 20.63 -12.64 -8.47
C ARG A 57 19.40 -12.75 -7.59
N LEU A 58 18.84 -11.61 -7.21
CA LEU A 58 17.61 -11.50 -6.46
C LEU A 58 16.39 -11.35 -7.38
N LYS A 59 15.34 -12.10 -7.08
CA LYS A 59 14.03 -11.99 -7.68
C LYS A 59 12.97 -11.80 -6.59
N VAL A 60 12.02 -10.92 -6.85
CA VAL A 60 10.84 -10.68 -6.00
C VAL A 60 9.62 -11.03 -6.84
N ASN A 61 8.79 -11.94 -6.36
CA ASN A 61 7.58 -12.39 -7.07
C ASN A 61 7.87 -12.82 -8.51
N GLY A 62 9.04 -13.40 -8.77
CA GLY A 62 9.49 -13.82 -10.10
C GLY A 62 10.14 -12.72 -10.97
N VAL A 63 10.12 -11.47 -10.53
CA VAL A 63 10.73 -10.32 -11.24
C VAL A 63 12.10 -10.02 -10.64
N ARG A 64 13.12 -9.70 -11.47
CA ARG A 64 14.44 -9.30 -10.96
C ARG A 64 14.31 -8.11 -10.01
N ALA A 65 14.92 -8.22 -8.84
CA ALA A 65 14.93 -7.16 -7.85
C ALA A 65 15.76 -5.97 -8.34
N ALA A 66 15.29 -4.75 -8.07
CA ALA A 66 16.01 -3.51 -8.32
C ALA A 66 16.60 -2.93 -7.03
N LEU A 67 17.74 -2.22 -7.15
CA LEU A 67 18.33 -1.50 -6.02
C LEU A 67 17.34 -0.43 -5.53
N GLY A 68 17.04 -0.47 -4.23
CA GLY A 68 16.03 0.43 -3.63
C GLY A 68 14.59 -0.07 -3.76
N GLN A 69 14.36 -1.22 -4.39
CA GLN A 69 13.04 -1.86 -4.39
C GLN A 69 12.59 -2.12 -2.95
N ARG A 70 11.30 -1.86 -2.72
CA ARG A 70 10.66 -2.12 -1.45
C ARG A 70 9.81 -3.37 -1.56
N VAL A 71 9.85 -4.19 -0.53
CA VAL A 71 9.08 -5.44 -0.44
C VAL A 71 8.34 -5.47 0.87
N GLY A 72 7.16 -6.07 0.83
CA GLY A 72 6.35 -6.37 1.99
C GLY A 72 6.54 -7.80 2.47
N PRO A 73 5.96 -8.14 3.62
CA PRO A 73 6.01 -9.49 4.19
C PRO A 73 5.26 -10.55 3.37
N SER A 74 4.42 -10.14 2.41
CA SER A 74 3.73 -11.05 1.49
C SER A 74 4.51 -11.32 0.20
N ASP A 75 5.60 -10.58 -0.06
CA ASP A 75 6.38 -10.74 -1.28
C ASP A 75 7.31 -11.94 -1.17
N ARG A 76 7.32 -12.79 -2.20
CA ARG A 76 8.24 -13.92 -2.29
C ARG A 76 9.57 -13.45 -2.82
N VAL A 77 10.60 -13.52 -2.00
CA VAL A 77 11.95 -13.21 -2.43
C VAL A 77 12.71 -14.51 -2.72
N VAL A 78 13.46 -14.53 -3.81
CA VAL A 78 14.28 -15.66 -4.25
C VAL A 78 15.68 -15.14 -4.54
N LEU A 79 16.68 -15.67 -3.84
CA LEU A 79 18.09 -15.33 -4.01
C LEU A 79 18.81 -16.56 -4.56
N ASP A 80 19.46 -16.43 -5.73
CA ASP A 80 20.25 -17.52 -6.34
C ASP A 80 19.47 -18.85 -6.47
N GLY A 81 18.15 -18.77 -6.68
CA GLY A 81 17.26 -19.94 -6.78
C GLY A 81 16.72 -20.48 -5.46
N ARG A 82 17.12 -19.91 -4.32
CA ARG A 82 16.60 -20.25 -2.99
C ARG A 82 15.52 -19.28 -2.58
N ALA A 83 14.30 -19.76 -2.35
CA ALA A 83 13.21 -18.95 -1.80
C ALA A 83 13.53 -18.61 -0.34
N VAL A 84 13.35 -17.35 0.02
CA VAL A 84 13.70 -16.84 1.34
C VAL A 84 12.46 -16.23 2.03
N PRO A 85 12.29 -16.49 3.34
CA PRO A 85 11.14 -16.02 4.12
C PRO A 85 11.25 -14.56 4.58
#